data_AF-A0AAJ2KZJ2-F1
#
_entry.id   AF-A0AAJ2KZJ2-F1
#
_cell.length_a   1.000
_cell.length_b   1.000
_cell.length_c   1.000
_cell.angle_alpha   90.00
_cell.angle_beta   90.00
_cell.angle_gamma   90.00
#
_symmetry.space_group_name_H-M   'P 1'
#
loop_
_entity.id
_entity.type
_entity.pdbx_description
1 polymer ?
#
loop_
_entity_poly.entity_id
_entity_poly.type
_entity_poly.pdbx_seq_one_letter_code
_entity_poly.pdbx_strand_id
1 'polypeptide(L)'
;MIKFLMYVVIFFVIGYNYAIITKGTVFDHFFIMLLSLFVFIFLVEWLFSMIRKRKVRKSKVRNQNTQIEENAENTEEQSLEDLMQELKTEFNKTWEFPYKDYQIKVVNQYNEEQLYINDTLVDSRNRTSWYSFLIPFQSLKALIEVDHQPMDIKVKLGGLVSLQCKVYINKKLVFKEKIKYDWLSGTIKEKD
;
A
#
# COMPACT_ATOMS: atom_id res chain seq x y z
N MET A 1 -9.65 -27.30 -5.02
CA MET A 1 -8.50 -28.04 -4.44
C MET A 1 -7.25 -27.17 -4.30
N ILE A 2 -6.85 -26.36 -5.29
CA ILE A 2 -5.68 -25.44 -5.22
C ILE A 2 -5.62 -24.57 -3.95
N LYS A 3 -6.75 -24.03 -3.48
CA LYS A 3 -6.77 -23.19 -2.26
C LYS A 3 -6.36 -23.94 -0.99
N PHE A 4 -6.80 -25.19 -0.87
CA PHE A 4 -6.44 -26.04 0.26
C PHE A 4 -4.95 -26.36 0.25
N LEU A 5 -4.41 -26.72 -0.93
CA LEU A 5 -2.98 -26.95 -1.12
C LEU A 5 -2.14 -25.74 -0.74
N MET A 6 -2.57 -24.53 -1.14
CA MET A 6 -1.91 -23.27 -0.80
C MET A 6 -1.86 -23.04 0.72
N TYR A 7 -2.96 -23.30 1.44
CA TYR A 7 -2.99 -23.17 2.89
C TYR A 7 -2.06 -24.17 3.59
N VAL A 8 -1.96 -25.40 3.07
CA VAL A 8 -1.03 -26.40 3.59
C VAL A 8 0.42 -25.96 3.37
N VAL A 9 0.77 -25.42 2.20
CA VAL A 9 2.14 -24.92 1.93
C VAL A 9 2.47 -23.74 2.86
N ILE A 10 1.55 -22.79 3.01
CA ILE A 10 1.73 -21.63 3.91
C ILE A 10 1.89 -22.09 5.36
N PHE A 11 1.13 -23.11 5.79
CA PHE A 11 1.25 -23.68 7.13
C PHE A 11 2.64 -24.27 7.39
N PHE A 12 3.20 -25.01 6.42
CA PHE A 12 4.55 -25.55 6.54
C PHE A 12 5.61 -24.45 6.60
N VAL A 13 5.48 -23.38 5.78
CA VAL A 13 6.42 -22.26 5.78
C VAL A 13 6.38 -21.48 7.11
N ILE A 14 5.19 -21.24 7.65
CA ILE A 14 5.01 -20.57 8.95
C ILE A 14 5.56 -21.46 10.07
N GLY A 15 5.22 -22.75 10.07
CA GLY A 15 5.67 -23.71 11.06
C GLY A 15 7.19 -23.87 11.09
N TYR A 16 7.82 -23.95 9.92
CA TYR A 16 9.26 -24.03 9.78
C TYR A 16 9.96 -22.78 10.34
N ASN A 17 9.47 -21.58 9.97
CA ASN A 17 10.01 -20.32 10.49
C ASN A 17 9.80 -20.17 12.00
N TYR A 18 8.65 -20.61 12.52
CA TYR A 18 8.33 -20.52 13.94
C TYR A 18 9.26 -21.42 14.77
N ALA A 19 9.52 -22.64 14.31
CA ALA A 19 10.44 -23.57 14.98
C ALA A 19 11.89 -23.03 15.02
N ILE A 20 12.33 -22.34 13.98
CA ILE A 20 13.65 -21.67 13.95
C ILE A 20 13.75 -20.59 15.05
N ILE A 21 12.67 -19.83 15.26
CA ILE A 21 12.65 -18.71 16.21
C ILE A 21 12.57 -19.21 17.66
N THR A 22 11.77 -20.24 17.94
CA THR A 22 11.53 -20.68 19.33
C THR A 22 12.54 -21.70 19.84
N LYS A 23 13.47 -22.19 19.00
CA LYS A 23 14.44 -23.26 19.32
C LYS A 23 13.80 -24.54 19.89
N GLY A 24 12.49 -24.71 19.70
CA GLY A 24 11.73 -25.91 20.06
C GLY A 24 11.51 -26.78 18.83
N THR A 25 11.02 -28.01 19.04
CA THR A 25 10.62 -28.84 17.90
C THR A 25 9.29 -28.36 17.33
N VAL A 26 9.03 -28.65 16.06
CA VAL A 26 7.73 -28.34 15.41
C VAL A 26 6.55 -28.95 16.20
N PHE A 27 6.79 -30.04 16.94
CA PHE A 27 5.79 -30.72 17.74
C PHE A 27 5.47 -30.01 19.05
N ASP A 28 6.44 -29.37 19.70
CA ASP A 28 6.24 -28.65 20.98
C ASP A 28 5.25 -27.49 20.84
N HIS A 29 5.18 -26.91 19.64
CA HIS A 29 4.32 -25.77 19.32
C HIS A 29 3.18 -26.14 18.37
N PHE A 30 2.94 -27.43 18.12
CA PHE A 30 1.97 -27.91 17.14
C PHE A 30 0.57 -27.34 17.38
N PHE A 31 0.10 -27.30 18.62
CA PHE A 31 -1.23 -26.77 18.95
C PHE A 31 -1.33 -25.25 18.73
N ILE A 32 -0.27 -24.50 19.07
CA ILE A 32 -0.21 -23.05 18.83
C ILE A 32 -0.14 -22.75 17.33
N MET A 33 0.63 -23.53 16.59
CA MET A 33 0.72 -23.45 15.14
C MET A 33 -0.63 -23.76 14.49
N LEU A 34 -1.32 -24.82 14.92
CA LEU A 34 -2.65 -25.19 14.44
C LEU A 34 -3.69 -24.11 14.75
N LEU A 35 -3.67 -23.56 15.96
CA LEU A 35 -4.53 -22.44 16.37
C LEU A 35 -4.26 -21.20 15.51
N SER A 36 -2.99 -20.87 15.25
CA SER A 36 -2.61 -19.73 14.41
C SER A 36 -3.06 -19.90 12.97
N LEU A 37 -3.01 -21.13 12.43
CA LEU A 37 -3.52 -21.45 11.10
C LEU A 37 -5.03 -21.22 11.04
N PHE A 38 -5.75 -21.66 12.07
CA PHE A 38 -7.20 -21.50 12.13
C PHE A 38 -7.56 -20.02 12.14
N VAL A 39 -6.91 -19.22 12.99
CA VAL A 39 -7.08 -17.76 13.03
C VAL A 39 -6.72 -17.13 11.68
N PHE A 40 -5.64 -17.56 11.05
CA PHE A 40 -5.20 -17.06 9.74
C PHE A 40 -6.23 -17.36 8.64
N ILE A 41 -6.79 -18.57 8.58
CA ILE A 41 -7.85 -18.93 7.62
C ILE A 41 -9.05 -18.00 7.80
N PHE A 42 -9.50 -17.79 9.04
CA PHE A 42 -10.60 -16.86 9.32
C PHE A 42 -10.29 -15.43 8.92
N LEU A 43 -9.07 -14.94 9.17
CA LEU A 43 -8.64 -13.61 8.75
C LEU A 43 -8.62 -13.46 7.23
N VAL A 44 -8.10 -14.46 6.51
CA VAL A 44 -8.05 -14.48 5.05
C VAL A 44 -9.46 -14.52 4.46
N GLU A 45 -10.32 -15.41 4.95
CA GLU A 45 -11.72 -15.48 4.50
C GLU A 45 -12.50 -14.19 4.81
N TRP A 46 -12.26 -13.59 5.97
CA TRP A 46 -12.84 -12.30 6.33
C TRP A 46 -12.36 -11.18 5.38
N LEU A 47 -11.07 -11.15 5.04
CA LEU A 47 -10.52 -10.24 4.03
C LEU A 47 -11.20 -10.44 2.67
N PHE A 48 -11.29 -11.68 2.20
CA PHE A 48 -11.96 -12.02 0.93
C PHE A 48 -13.46 -11.70 0.94
N SER A 49 -14.13 -11.88 2.08
CA SER A 49 -15.54 -11.52 2.29
C SER A 49 -15.75 -10.01 2.18
N MET A 50 -14.87 -9.22 2.79
CA MET A 50 -14.89 -7.76 2.64
C MET A 50 -14.68 -7.31 1.19
N ILE A 51 -13.84 -8.02 0.44
CA ILE A 51 -13.65 -7.78 -1.00
C ILE A 51 -14.90 -8.17 -1.81
N ARG A 52 -15.54 -9.32 -1.51
CA ARG A 52 -16.75 -9.79 -2.20
C ARG A 52 -18.00 -8.96 -1.91
N LYS A 53 -18.20 -8.50 -0.67
CA LYS A 53 -19.34 -7.64 -0.29
C LYS A 53 -19.34 -6.32 -1.08
N ARG A 54 -18.19 -5.87 -1.58
CA ARG A 54 -18.08 -4.70 -2.47
C ARG A 54 -18.45 -5.01 -3.93
N LYS A 55 -18.24 -6.25 -4.42
CA LYS A 55 -18.70 -6.68 -5.76
C LYS A 55 -20.23 -6.74 -5.85
N VAL A 56 -20.92 -7.28 -4.84
CA VAL A 56 -22.40 -7.42 -4.84
C VAL A 56 -23.12 -6.06 -4.80
N ARG A 57 -22.51 -5.04 -4.20
CA ARG A 57 -23.05 -3.66 -4.24
C ARG A 57 -22.94 -3.01 -5.62
N LYS A 58 -21.99 -3.42 -6.48
CA LYS A 58 -21.85 -2.91 -7.85
C LYS A 58 -22.74 -3.65 -8.86
N SER A 59 -23.08 -4.92 -8.64
CA SER A 59 -23.99 -5.65 -9.54
C SER A 59 -25.44 -5.15 -9.49
N LYS A 60 -25.87 -4.47 -8.42
CA LYS A 60 -27.18 -3.79 -8.39
C LYS A 60 -27.20 -2.45 -9.13
N VAL A 61 -26.05 -1.88 -9.48
CA VAL A 61 -25.91 -0.58 -10.18
C VAL A 61 -25.50 -0.76 -11.64
N ARG A 62 -25.07 -1.97 -12.05
CA ARG A 62 -24.65 -2.33 -13.41
C ARG A 62 -25.73 -3.16 -14.11
N ASN A 63 -26.97 -2.67 -14.16
CA ASN A 63 -28.06 -3.31 -14.92
C ASN A 63 -28.72 -2.37 -15.94
N GLN A 64 -27.99 -1.34 -16.40
CA GLN A 64 -28.50 -0.45 -17.45
C GLN A 64 -27.62 -0.27 -18.70
N ASN A 65 -26.38 -0.76 -18.71
CA ASN A 65 -25.56 -0.68 -19.93
C ASN A 65 -25.17 -2.08 -20.38
N THR A 66 -26.04 -2.64 -21.21
CA THR A 66 -25.93 -3.93 -21.89
C THR A 66 -25.20 -3.75 -23.21
N GLN A 67 -24.38 -4.76 -23.57
CA GLN A 67 -23.90 -5.12 -24.91
C GLN A 67 -23.02 -4.12 -25.65
N ILE A 68 -21.69 -4.31 -25.61
CA ILE A 68 -20.82 -4.33 -26.80
C ILE A 68 -19.69 -5.35 -26.55
N GLU A 69 -19.61 -6.33 -27.44
CA GLU A 69 -18.46 -7.15 -27.86
C GLU A 69 -17.88 -8.20 -26.91
N GLU A 70 -18.40 -9.42 -27.09
CA GLU A 70 -17.61 -10.65 -27.20
C GLU A 70 -16.54 -10.50 -28.29
N ASN A 71 -15.26 -10.66 -27.94
CA ASN A 71 -14.17 -11.25 -28.74
C ASN A 71 -12.82 -10.91 -28.08
N ALA A 72 -12.27 -11.83 -27.27
CA ALA A 72 -10.83 -11.95 -27.03
C ALA A 72 -10.59 -13.18 -26.13
N GLU A 73 -10.83 -14.35 -26.71
CA GLU A 73 -10.14 -15.56 -26.27
C GLU A 73 -8.71 -15.49 -26.84
N ASN A 74 -7.71 -15.82 -26.01
CA ASN A 74 -6.25 -15.81 -26.26
C ASN A 74 -5.51 -14.49 -25.98
N THR A 75 -4.85 -14.43 -24.82
CA THR A 75 -3.38 -14.21 -24.64
C THR A 75 -3.11 -14.06 -23.14
N GLU A 76 -3.09 -15.18 -22.41
CA GLU A 76 -2.66 -15.24 -21.00
C GLU A 76 -1.15 -15.46 -20.89
N GLU A 77 -0.34 -14.57 -21.47
CA GLU A 77 1.08 -14.43 -21.11
C GLU A 77 1.48 -12.94 -21.17
N GLN A 78 0.74 -12.09 -20.45
CA GLN A 78 1.34 -10.84 -20.01
C GLN A 78 2.42 -11.20 -19.00
N SER A 79 3.67 -11.01 -19.41
CA SER A 79 4.82 -11.35 -18.61
C SER A 79 4.70 -10.65 -17.25
N LEU A 80 5.01 -11.37 -16.16
CA LEU A 80 5.08 -10.78 -14.82
C LEU A 80 6.00 -9.54 -14.77
N GLU A 81 6.93 -9.45 -15.73
CA GLU A 81 7.88 -8.35 -15.90
C GLU A 81 7.19 -7.07 -16.39
N ASP A 82 6.29 -7.16 -17.38
CA ASP A 82 5.50 -6.01 -17.86
C ASP A 82 4.57 -5.48 -16.75
N LEU A 83 3.90 -6.40 -16.04
CA LEU A 83 3.07 -6.06 -14.87
C LEU A 83 3.91 -5.42 -13.74
N MET A 84 5.13 -5.90 -13.49
CA MET A 84 6.03 -5.29 -12.51
C MET A 84 6.54 -3.91 -12.96
N GLN A 85 6.71 -3.70 -14.25
CA GLN A 85 7.22 -2.44 -14.80
C GLN A 85 6.13 -1.36 -14.82
N GLU A 86 4.89 -1.73 -15.15
CA GLU A 86 3.71 -0.86 -14.98
C GLU A 86 3.53 -0.48 -13.51
N LEU A 87 3.59 -1.45 -12.59
CA LEU A 87 3.52 -1.19 -11.15
C LEU A 87 4.64 -0.26 -10.68
N LYS A 88 5.89 -0.46 -11.10
CA LYS A 88 7.03 0.42 -10.75
C LYS A 88 6.79 1.87 -11.17
N THR A 89 6.16 2.07 -12.32
CA THR A 89 5.89 3.41 -12.85
C THR A 89 4.72 4.08 -12.11
N GLU A 90 3.73 3.30 -11.68
CA GLU A 90 2.58 3.78 -10.88
C GLU A 90 2.92 4.17 -9.43
N PHE A 91 4.06 3.74 -8.88
CA PHE A 91 4.46 4.11 -7.52
C PHE A 91 5.21 5.43 -7.41
N ASN A 92 5.59 6.04 -8.54
CA ASN A 92 6.30 7.32 -8.56
C ASN A 92 5.29 8.47 -8.65
N LYS A 93 5.04 9.15 -7.52
CA LYS A 93 4.17 10.33 -7.47
C LYS A 93 4.90 11.47 -6.78
N THR A 94 4.81 12.64 -7.39
CA THR A 94 5.29 13.89 -6.83
C THR A 94 4.10 14.81 -6.56
N TRP A 95 4.06 15.38 -5.36
CA TRP A 95 3.15 16.48 -5.03
C TRP A 95 3.98 17.73 -4.83
N GLU A 96 3.56 18.79 -5.48
CA GLU A 96 4.23 20.06 -5.43
C GLU A 96 3.18 21.15 -5.24
N PHE A 97 3.36 21.98 -4.23
CA PHE A 97 2.45 23.06 -3.95
C PHE A 97 3.18 24.23 -3.26
N PRO A 98 2.80 25.47 -3.58
CA PRO A 98 3.33 26.64 -2.89
C PRO A 98 2.67 26.79 -1.52
N TYR A 99 3.43 27.28 -0.55
CA TYR A 99 2.94 27.71 0.75
C TYR A 99 3.74 28.92 1.23
N LYS A 100 3.09 30.10 1.27
CA LYS A 100 3.78 31.40 1.42
C LYS A 100 4.89 31.53 0.36
N ASP A 101 6.10 31.90 0.75
CA ASP A 101 7.29 32.05 -0.10
C ASP A 101 8.08 30.74 -0.27
N TYR A 102 7.50 29.60 0.11
CA TYR A 102 8.14 28.29 0.04
C TYR A 102 7.43 27.36 -0.94
N GLN A 103 8.23 26.59 -1.66
CA GLN A 103 7.79 25.51 -2.52
C GLN A 103 8.01 24.18 -1.80
N ILE A 104 6.92 23.53 -1.40
CA ILE A 104 6.97 22.23 -0.74
C ILE A 104 6.78 21.16 -1.81
N LYS A 105 7.75 20.24 -1.90
CA LYS A 105 7.72 19.12 -2.83
C LYS A 105 7.87 17.81 -2.06
N VAL A 106 6.88 16.95 -2.18
CA VAL A 106 6.85 15.60 -1.60
C VAL A 106 6.99 14.61 -2.74
N VAL A 107 8.02 13.78 -2.67
CA VAL A 107 8.28 12.75 -3.68
C VAL A 107 8.09 11.39 -3.04
N ASN A 108 7.21 10.57 -3.62
CA ASN A 108 7.10 9.15 -3.33
C ASN A 108 7.70 8.39 -4.51
N GLN A 109 8.83 7.73 -4.28
CA GLN A 109 9.41 6.74 -5.18
C GLN A 109 9.29 5.38 -4.53
N TYR A 110 9.10 4.33 -5.33
CA TYR A 110 8.89 2.93 -4.93
C TYR A 110 9.17 2.56 -3.45
N ASN A 111 10.41 2.71 -3.00
CA ASN A 111 10.88 2.42 -1.64
C ASN A 111 11.45 3.65 -0.91
N GLU A 112 11.37 4.85 -1.48
CA GLU A 112 11.95 6.06 -0.94
C GLU A 112 10.95 7.22 -0.94
N GLU A 113 10.69 7.75 0.25
CA GLU A 113 9.88 8.95 0.45
C GLU A 113 10.79 10.14 0.77
N GLN A 114 10.66 11.25 0.05
CA GLN A 114 11.51 12.44 0.19
C GLN A 114 10.69 13.72 0.34
N LEU A 115 11.20 14.65 1.14
CA LEU A 115 10.64 15.98 1.36
C LEU A 115 11.66 17.03 0.94
N TYR A 116 11.24 17.91 0.06
CA TYR A 116 12.00 19.05 -0.42
C TYR A 116 11.29 20.36 -0.06
N ILE A 117 12.11 21.36 0.27
CA ILE A 117 11.66 22.74 0.48
C ILE A 117 12.56 23.63 -0.38
N ASN A 118 11.97 24.40 -1.30
CA ASN A 118 12.70 25.21 -2.28
C ASN A 118 13.79 24.38 -2.99
N ASP A 119 13.40 23.20 -3.48
CA ASP A 119 14.27 22.19 -4.10
C ASP A 119 15.43 21.64 -3.25
N THR A 120 15.52 22.03 -1.98
CA THR A 120 16.50 21.47 -1.04
C THR A 120 15.90 20.27 -0.33
N LEU A 121 16.58 19.11 -0.40
CA LEU A 121 16.17 17.92 0.34
C LEU A 121 16.33 18.17 1.85
N VAL A 122 15.24 18.06 2.59
CA VAL A 122 15.22 18.32 4.04
C VAL A 122 15.00 17.06 4.88
N ASP A 123 14.34 16.03 4.32
CA ASP A 123 14.16 14.73 4.97
C ASP A 123 13.93 13.62 3.93
N SER A 124 14.35 12.41 4.27
CA SER A 124 14.13 11.22 3.45
C SER A 124 13.96 9.96 4.29
N ARG A 125 13.18 9.02 3.77
CA ARG A 125 12.98 7.69 4.35
C ARG A 125 13.09 6.65 3.25
N ASN A 126 13.94 5.65 3.48
CA ASN A 126 14.09 4.52 2.59
C ASN A 126 13.65 3.23 3.31
N ARG A 127 12.83 2.43 2.63
CA ARG A 127 12.35 1.12 3.05
C ARG A 127 13.31 0.05 2.55
N THR A 128 14.30 -0.29 3.37
CA THR A 128 15.32 -1.30 3.03
C THR A 128 14.95 -2.70 3.48
N SER A 129 14.02 -2.85 4.42
CA SER A 129 13.74 -4.14 5.08
C SER A 129 12.35 -4.67 4.79
N TRP A 130 12.19 -5.99 4.70
CA TRP A 130 10.92 -6.67 4.44
C TRP A 130 9.81 -6.30 5.45
N TYR A 131 10.15 -6.06 6.72
CA TYR A 131 9.18 -5.64 7.74
C TYR A 131 8.78 -4.16 7.62
N SER A 132 9.58 -3.32 6.97
CA SER A 132 9.24 -1.90 6.76
C SER A 132 8.08 -1.70 5.77
N PHE A 133 7.80 -2.70 4.95
CA PHE A 133 6.62 -2.77 4.10
C PHE A 133 5.32 -3.02 4.88
N LEU A 134 5.41 -3.56 6.10
CA LEU A 134 4.24 -3.74 6.99
C LEU A 134 3.80 -2.42 7.63
N ILE A 135 4.65 -1.39 7.64
CA ILE A 135 4.32 -0.07 8.17
C ILE A 135 3.56 0.69 7.08
N PRO A 136 2.24 0.92 7.24
CA PRO A 136 1.45 1.49 6.15
C PRO A 136 1.70 2.99 5.97
N PHE A 137 2.30 3.67 6.95
CA PHE A 137 2.52 5.11 6.90
C PHE A 137 3.94 5.48 7.34
N GLN A 138 4.61 6.30 6.55
CA GLN A 138 5.84 6.99 6.92
C GLN A 138 5.54 8.45 7.24
N SER A 139 6.43 9.05 8.02
CA SER A 139 6.36 10.48 8.31
C SER A 139 7.69 11.14 8.01
N LEU A 140 7.63 12.22 7.22
CA LEU A 140 8.76 13.11 6.95
C LEU A 140 8.56 14.40 7.74
N LYS A 141 9.64 15.02 8.20
CA LYS A 141 9.59 16.22 9.02
C LYS A 141 10.63 17.24 8.56
N ALA A 142 10.28 18.50 8.62
CA ALA A 142 11.21 19.60 8.45
C ALA A 142 10.86 20.72 9.42
N LEU A 143 11.89 21.42 9.91
CA LEU A 143 11.74 22.60 10.73
C LEU A 143 12.45 23.72 9.98
N ILE A 144 11.67 24.67 9.47
CA ILE A 144 12.17 25.83 8.73
C ILE A 144 11.82 27.11 9.47
N GLU A 145 12.55 28.18 9.22
CA GLU A 145 12.27 29.50 9.79
C GLU A 145 11.57 30.37 8.75
N VAL A 146 10.39 30.88 9.07
CA VAL A 146 9.60 31.75 8.18
C VAL A 146 9.22 33.00 8.95
N ASP A 147 9.61 34.17 8.46
CA ASP A 147 9.32 35.46 9.13
C ASP A 147 9.81 35.50 10.59
N HIS A 148 10.99 34.92 10.88
CA HIS A 148 11.56 34.75 12.23
C HIS A 148 10.74 33.85 13.18
N GLN A 149 9.79 33.07 12.64
CA GLN A 149 9.05 32.08 13.41
C GLN A 149 9.38 30.65 12.94
N PRO A 150 9.59 29.71 13.87
CA PRO A 150 9.78 28.32 13.51
C PRO A 150 8.50 27.72 12.94
N MET A 151 8.63 27.02 11.82
CA MET A 151 7.56 26.34 11.12
C MET A 151 7.86 24.84 11.08
N ASP A 152 7.02 24.06 11.78
CA ASP A 152 7.08 22.58 11.79
C ASP A 152 6.24 22.03 10.64
N ILE A 153 6.92 21.48 9.63
CA ILE A 153 6.31 20.81 8.49
C ILE A 153 6.39 19.31 8.75
N LYS A 154 5.22 18.66 8.74
CA LYS A 154 5.11 17.21 8.90
C LYS A 154 4.29 16.63 7.76
N VAL A 155 4.91 15.74 7.00
CA VAL A 155 4.25 14.99 5.94
C VAL A 155 3.96 13.59 6.48
N LYS A 156 2.74 13.10 6.27
CA LYS A 156 2.36 11.70 6.47
C LYS A 156 2.03 11.11 5.11
N LEU A 157 2.80 10.10 4.71
CA LEU A 157 2.69 9.45 3.42
C LEU A 157 2.43 7.95 3.60
N GLY A 158 1.44 7.42 2.88
CA GLY A 158 1.17 5.98 2.82
C GLY A 158 -0.31 5.61 2.93
N GLY A 159 -0.58 4.33 3.14
CA GLY A 159 -1.91 3.78 3.37
C GLY A 159 -2.10 2.41 2.72
N LEU A 160 -2.90 1.56 3.38
CA LEU A 160 -2.97 0.13 3.04
C LEU A 160 -3.70 -0.16 1.71
N VAL A 161 -4.71 0.64 1.36
CA VAL A 161 -5.56 0.47 0.16
C VAL A 161 -5.43 1.65 -0.81
N SER A 162 -4.72 2.69 -0.40
CA SER A 162 -4.65 3.96 -1.10
C SER A 162 -3.44 4.73 -0.58
N LEU A 163 -2.67 5.33 -1.47
CA LEU A 163 -1.63 6.27 -1.08
C LEU A 163 -2.29 7.58 -0.64
N GLN A 164 -2.08 7.97 0.61
CA GLN A 164 -2.50 9.25 1.16
C GLN A 164 -1.27 10.10 1.42
N CYS A 165 -1.26 11.30 0.85
CA CYS A 165 -0.32 12.35 1.22
C CYS A 165 -1.07 13.37 2.09
N LYS A 166 -0.58 13.62 3.30
CA LYS A 166 -1.12 14.65 4.20
C LYS A 166 0.02 15.52 4.69
N VAL A 167 -0.07 16.82 4.44
CA VAL A 167 0.93 17.78 4.94
C VAL A 167 0.31 18.62 6.03
N TYR A 168 1.02 18.68 7.15
CA TYR A 168 0.69 19.49 8.31
C TYR A 168 1.75 20.57 8.46
N ILE A 169 1.33 21.80 8.69
CA ILE A 169 2.19 22.93 9.02
C ILE A 169 1.74 23.47 10.37
N ASN A 170 2.64 23.51 11.35
CA ASN A 170 2.33 23.88 12.73
C ASN A 170 1.10 23.13 13.27
N LYS A 171 1.06 21.81 13.02
CA LYS A 171 -0.05 20.88 13.38
C LYS A 171 -1.37 21.10 12.63
N LYS A 172 -1.48 22.10 11.74
CA LYS A 172 -2.67 22.33 10.90
C LYS A 172 -2.53 21.59 9.57
N LEU A 173 -3.55 20.84 9.17
CA LEU A 173 -3.58 20.18 7.85
C LEU A 173 -3.73 21.25 6.76
N VAL A 174 -2.77 21.32 5.85
CA VAL A 174 -2.76 22.29 4.74
C VAL A 174 -2.95 21.63 3.38
N PHE A 175 -2.53 20.37 3.24
CA PHE A 175 -2.64 19.61 2.01
C PHE A 175 -3.06 18.18 2.32
N LYS A 176 -3.97 17.64 1.50
CA LYS A 176 -4.42 16.26 1.59
C LYS A 176 -4.84 15.75 0.23
N GLU A 177 -4.16 14.71 -0.23
CA GLU A 177 -4.51 13.99 -1.45
C GLU A 177 -4.59 12.48 -1.17
N LYS A 178 -5.44 11.79 -1.92
CA LYS A 178 -5.65 10.36 -1.78
C LYS A 178 -5.79 9.70 -3.15
N ILE A 179 -4.80 8.89 -3.49
CA ILE A 179 -4.78 8.09 -4.71
C ILE A 179 -5.24 6.68 -4.35
N LYS A 180 -6.29 6.18 -5.00
CA LYS A 180 -6.72 4.80 -4.85
C LYS A 180 -6.08 3.97 -5.94
N TYR A 181 -5.39 2.91 -5.55
CA TYR A 181 -4.92 1.89 -6.47
C TYR A 181 -6.12 0.99 -6.83
N ASP A 182 -6.51 0.96 -8.10
CA ASP A 182 -7.48 0.00 -8.60
C ASP A 182 -6.69 -1.20 -9.17
N TRP A 183 -6.35 -2.15 -8.30
CA TRP A 183 -5.55 -3.34 -8.65
C TRP A 183 -6.19 -4.23 -9.74
N LEU A 184 -7.42 -3.92 -10.15
CA LEU A 184 -8.17 -4.66 -11.18
C LEU A 184 -8.09 -4.05 -12.58
N SER A 185 -7.56 -2.84 -12.78
CA SER A 185 -7.53 -2.19 -14.09
C SER A 185 -6.14 -1.75 -14.58
N GLY A 186 -5.08 -1.95 -13.79
CA GLY A 186 -3.74 -1.46 -14.16
C GLY A 186 -3.71 0.05 -14.49
N THR A 187 -4.66 0.81 -13.92
CA THR A 187 -4.82 2.24 -14.20
C THR A 187 -5.36 2.98 -12.99
N ILE A 188 -4.64 4.02 -12.60
CA ILE A 188 -5.00 4.95 -11.54
C ILE A 188 -6.24 5.76 -11.97
N LYS A 189 -7.32 5.67 -11.19
CA LYS A 189 -8.38 6.70 -11.21
C LYS A 189 -8.05 7.75 -10.16
N GLU A 190 -7.45 8.85 -10.60
CA GLU A 190 -7.44 10.08 -9.81
C GLU A 190 -8.89 10.48 -9.53
N LYS A 191 -9.14 10.92 -8.30
CA LYS A 191 -10.46 11.37 -7.89
C LYS A 191 -10.33 12.85 -7.57
N ASP A 192 -10.88 13.68 -8.44
CA ASP A 192 -11.18 15.08 -8.19
C ASP A 192 -11.91 15.27 -6.84
#